data_AF-A0A4S0MR75-F1
#
_entry.id   AF-A0A4S0MR75-F1
#
_cell.length_a   1.000
_cell.length_b   1.000
_cell.length_c   1.000
_cell.angle_alpha   90.00
_cell.angle_beta   90.00
_cell.angle_gamma   90.00
#
_symmetry.space_group_name_H-M   'P 1'
#
loop_
_entity.id
_entity.type
_entity.pdbx_description
1 polymer ?
#
loop_
_entity_poly.entity_id
_entity_poly.type
_entity_poly.pdbx_seq_one_letter_code
_entity_poly.pdbx_strand_id
1 'polypeptide(L)'
;IEQATIEAAIRDIVRTWDDALRETAAETGADTKLTSIASRFSESYRDSFPPAVALADAGRIARIDADNLIAIDYYRHGDQKPHQAALKIYHYGTPVAL
;
A
#
# COMPACT_ATOMS: atom_id res chain seq x y z
N ILE A 1 11.71 19.15 21.00
CA ILE A 1 10.98 18.88 19.75
C ILE A 1 10.74 20.24 19.09
N GLU A 2 11.14 20.41 17.84
CA GLU A 2 10.96 21.67 17.12
C GLU A 2 9.51 21.83 16.67
N GLN A 3 9.02 23.08 16.62
CA GLN A 3 7.65 23.40 16.20
C GLN A 3 7.32 22.83 14.82
N ALA A 4 8.27 22.89 13.88
CA ALA A 4 8.12 22.33 12.54
C ALA A 4 7.82 20.82 12.55
N THR A 5 8.43 20.07 13.47
CA THR A 5 8.18 18.62 13.62
C THR A 5 6.77 18.34 14.13
N ILE A 6 6.28 19.17 15.06
CA ILE A 6 4.92 19.04 15.60
C ILE A 6 3.89 19.45 14.55
N GLU A 7 4.13 20.53 13.80
CA GLU A 7 3.25 20.98 12.73
C GLU A 7 3.18 19.99 11.56
N ALA A 8 4.29 19.35 11.21
CA ALA A 8 4.32 18.26 10.22
C ALA A 8 3.51 17.06 10.71
N ALA A 9 3.68 16.64 11.97
CA ALA A 9 2.92 15.54 12.55
C ALA A 9 1.41 15.84 12.64
N ILE A 10 1.02 17.07 12.99
CA ILE A 10 -0.39 17.49 12.99
C ILE A 10 -0.96 17.51 11.58
N ARG A 11 -0.20 18.02 10.60
CA ARG A 11 -0.60 18.01 9.19
C ARG A 11 -0.79 16.57 8.68
N ASP A 12 0.10 15.65 9.06
CA ASP A 12 -0.01 14.23 8.75
C ASP A 12 -1.25 13.58 9.38
N ILE A 13 -1.62 13.98 10.61
CA ILE A 13 -2.84 13.49 11.28
C ILE A 13 -4.11 13.98 10.57
N VAL A 14 -4.11 15.20 10.03
CA VAL A 14 -5.27 15.82 9.37
C VAL A 14 -5.33 15.48 7.87
N ARG A 15 -4.24 14.94 7.29
CA ARG A 15 -4.17 14.59 5.87
C ARG A 15 -5.07 13.40 5.58
N THR A 16 -5.98 13.54 4.61
CA THR A 16 -6.77 12.39 4.15
C THR A 16 -5.85 11.41 3.45
N TRP A 17 -6.11 10.11 3.62
CA TRP A 17 -5.30 9.07 2.98
C TRP A 17 -5.22 9.25 1.45
N ASP A 18 -6.28 9.76 0.82
CA ASP A 18 -6.32 10.05 -0.62
C ASP A 18 -5.39 11.20 -1.02
N ASP A 19 -5.23 12.22 -0.18
CA ASP A 19 -4.26 13.30 -0.43
C ASP A 19 -2.82 12.77 -0.31
N ALA A 20 -2.57 11.94 0.72
CA ALA A 20 -1.29 11.27 0.90
C ALA A 20 -0.93 10.39 -0.30
N LEU A 21 -1.91 9.63 -0.83
CA LEU A 21 -1.74 8.81 -2.01
C LEU A 21 -1.41 9.63 -3.26
N ARG A 22 -2.12 10.74 -3.50
CA ARG A 22 -1.87 11.61 -4.65
C ARG A 22 -0.48 12.23 -4.61
N GLU A 23 -0.06 12.69 -3.44
CA GLU A 23 1.28 13.27 -3.24
C GLU A 23 2.36 12.22 -3.51
N THR A 24 2.27 11.04 -2.88
CA THR A 24 3.24 9.96 -3.13
C THR A 24 3.24 9.51 -4.59
N ALA A 25 2.09 9.46 -5.25
CA ALA A 25 2.03 9.13 -6.67
C ALA A 25 2.73 10.19 -7.55
N ALA A 26 2.56 11.47 -7.23
CA ALA A 26 3.24 12.56 -7.94
C ALA A 26 4.77 12.52 -7.72
N GLU A 27 5.22 12.30 -6.48
CA GLU A 27 6.64 12.22 -6.12
C GLU A 27 7.35 11.04 -6.79
N THR A 28 6.68 9.89 -6.88
CA THR A 28 7.24 8.66 -7.45
C THR A 28 7.03 8.55 -8.96
N GLY A 29 6.26 9.45 -9.57
CA GLY A 29 5.86 9.35 -10.98
C GLY A 29 4.98 8.14 -11.27
N ALA A 30 4.18 7.70 -10.29
CA ALA A 30 3.34 6.52 -10.44
C ALA A 30 2.24 6.73 -11.50
N ASP A 31 1.98 5.68 -12.28
CA ASP A 31 0.92 5.66 -13.29
C ASP A 31 -0.45 5.88 -12.63
N THR A 32 -1.29 6.73 -13.24
CA THR A 32 -2.66 7.02 -12.80
C THR A 32 -3.50 5.75 -12.62
N LYS A 33 -3.26 4.70 -13.41
CA LYS A 33 -3.90 3.39 -13.25
C LYS A 33 -3.59 2.78 -11.87
N LEU A 34 -2.33 2.86 -11.43
CA LEU A 34 -1.91 2.33 -10.12
C LEU A 34 -2.50 3.16 -8.98
N THR A 35 -2.50 4.49 -9.12
CA THR A 35 -3.16 5.39 -8.16
C THR A 35 -4.66 5.08 -8.04
N SER A 36 -5.35 4.83 -9.15
CA SER A 36 -6.78 4.48 -9.15
C SER A 36 -7.08 3.10 -8.53
N ILE A 37 -6.16 2.14 -8.66
CA ILE A 37 -6.30 0.84 -7.99
C ILE A 37 -6.06 1.04 -6.48
N ALA A 38 -4.99 1.73 -6.11
CA ALA A 38 -4.64 1.98 -4.72
C ALA A 38 -5.76 2.71 -3.98
N SER A 39 -6.42 3.69 -4.61
CA SER A 39 -7.51 4.46 -4.00
C SER A 39 -8.75 3.65 -3.61
N ARG A 40 -8.82 2.39 -4.05
CA ARG A 40 -9.93 1.47 -3.76
C ARG A 40 -9.62 0.49 -2.64
N PHE A 41 -8.42 0.53 -2.04
CA PHE A 41 -8.12 -0.30 -0.88
C PHE A 41 -9.04 0.02 0.30
N SER A 42 -9.39 -0.99 1.10
CA SER A 42 -10.28 -0.83 2.26
C SER A 42 -9.63 0.02 3.35
N GLU A 43 -10.43 0.60 4.24
CA GLU A 43 -9.96 1.35 5.41
C GLU A 43 -8.98 0.51 6.25
N SER A 44 -9.32 -0.75 6.53
CA SER A 44 -8.44 -1.68 7.27
C SER A 44 -7.05 -1.88 6.65
N TYR A 45 -6.95 -1.80 5.32
CA TYR A 45 -5.66 -1.83 4.63
C TYR A 45 -4.91 -0.51 4.83
N ARG A 46 -5.62 0.62 4.70
CA ARG A 46 -5.07 1.98 4.85
C ARG A 46 -4.54 2.23 6.26
N ASP A 47 -5.14 1.61 7.27
CA ASP A 47 -4.67 1.66 8.67
C ASP A 47 -3.33 0.95 8.87
N SER A 48 -3.01 -0.04 8.01
CA SER A 48 -1.85 -0.92 8.16
C SER A 48 -0.69 -0.58 7.22
N PHE A 49 -0.96 0.10 6.10
CA PHE A 49 0.03 0.31 5.04
C PHE A 49 0.07 1.75 4.53
N PRO A 50 1.29 2.33 4.38
CA PRO A 50 1.45 3.67 3.83
C PRO A 50 1.16 3.70 2.32
N PRO A 51 0.86 4.88 1.73
CA PRO A 51 0.51 4.98 0.31
C PRO A 51 1.58 4.48 -0.66
N ALA A 52 2.87 4.60 -0.33
CA ALA A 52 3.95 4.04 -1.15
C ALA A 52 3.84 2.50 -1.29
N VAL A 53 3.48 1.82 -0.21
CA VAL A 53 3.23 0.36 -0.22
C VAL A 53 1.97 0.06 -1.01
N ALA A 54 0.93 0.90 -0.88
CA ALA A 54 -0.30 0.77 -1.66
C ALA A 54 -0.04 0.85 -3.18
N LEU A 55 0.81 1.77 -3.63
CA LEU A 55 1.16 1.88 -5.06
C LEU A 55 1.93 0.64 -5.56
N ALA A 56 2.84 0.09 -4.76
CA ALA A 56 3.54 -1.14 -5.11
C ALA A 56 2.58 -2.33 -5.20
N ASP A 57 1.66 -2.46 -4.24
CA ASP A 57 0.65 -3.50 -4.22
C ASP A 57 -0.34 -3.37 -5.37
N ALA A 58 -0.75 -2.15 -5.72
CA ALA A 58 -1.56 -1.86 -6.90
C ALA A 58 -0.86 -2.34 -8.18
N GLY A 59 0.46 -2.19 -8.27
CA GLY A 59 1.28 -2.72 -9.37
C GLY A 59 1.23 -4.25 -9.49
N ARG A 60 1.15 -4.96 -8.36
CA ARG A 60 0.97 -6.43 -8.35
C ARG A 60 -0.44 -6.81 -8.78
N ILE A 61 -1.45 -6.17 -8.20
CA ILE A 61 -2.87 -6.41 -8.54
C ILE A 61 -3.15 -6.11 -10.01
N ALA A 62 -2.53 -5.08 -10.58
CA ALA A 62 -2.70 -4.71 -11.98
C ALA A 62 -2.24 -5.77 -12.99
N ARG A 63 -1.47 -6.77 -12.54
CA ARG A 63 -0.98 -7.90 -13.35
C ARG A 63 -1.81 -9.17 -13.17
N ILE A 64 -2.81 -9.15 -12.29
CA ILE A 64 -3.64 -10.32 -11.96
C ILE A 64 -4.87 -10.29 -12.85
N ASP A 65 -5.12 -11.42 -13.52
CA ASP A 65 -6.25 -11.60 -14.43
C ASP A 65 -6.62 -13.10 -14.48
N ALA A 66 -7.52 -13.47 -15.40
CA ALA A 66 -7.99 -14.84 -15.55
C ALA A 66 -6.90 -15.84 -15.98
N ASP A 67 -5.81 -15.37 -16.59
CA ASP A 67 -4.68 -16.20 -17.03
C ASP A 67 -3.51 -16.15 -16.01
N ASN A 68 -3.47 -15.12 -15.17
CA ASN A 68 -2.53 -14.95 -14.07
C ASN A 68 -3.25 -14.78 -12.73
N LEU A 69 -3.70 -15.90 -12.16
CA LEU A 69 -4.66 -15.92 -11.06
C LEU A 69 -4.11 -15.50 -9.70
N ILE A 70 -2.80 -15.62 -9.45
CA ILE A 70 -2.23 -15.38 -8.11
C ILE A 70 -0.93 -14.60 -8.18
N ALA A 71 -0.78 -13.63 -7.29
CA ALA A 71 0.48 -12.97 -7.02
C ALA A 71 0.81 -13.07 -5.52
N ILE A 72 2.08 -13.31 -5.22
CA ILE A 72 2.58 -13.47 -3.85
C ILE A 72 3.73 -12.51 -3.63
N ASP A 73 3.71 -11.79 -2.51
CA ASP A 73 4.80 -10.91 -2.08
C ASP A 73 5.34 -11.34 -0.72
N TYR A 74 6.65 -11.58 -0.66
CA TYR A 74 7.38 -11.87 0.56
C TYR A 74 8.21 -10.64 0.94
N TYR A 75 8.00 -10.14 2.15
CA TYR A 75 8.70 -8.96 2.63
C TYR A 75 8.99 -9.08 4.12
N ARG A 76 9.89 -8.23 4.60
CA ARG A 76 10.26 -8.16 6.01
C ARG A 76 9.90 -6.80 6.56
N HIS A 77 9.23 -6.80 7.71
CA HIS A 77 9.10 -5.60 8.53
C HIS A 77 10.38 -5.36 9.33
N GLY A 78 10.66 -4.11 9.68
CA GLY A 78 11.89 -3.72 10.38
C GLY A 78 12.05 -4.37 11.76
N ASP A 79 10.96 -4.82 12.38
CA ASP A 79 10.90 -5.43 13.70
C ASP A 79 10.90 -6.98 13.69
N GLN A 80 10.89 -7.61 12.52
CA GLN A 80 10.80 -9.07 12.41
C GLN A 80 12.13 -9.79 12.71
N LYS A 81 12.04 -10.86 13.52
CA LYS A 81 13.16 -11.75 13.83
C LYS A 81 13.70 -12.45 12.57
N PRO A 82 14.95 -12.97 12.57
CA PRO A 82 15.57 -13.61 11.40
C PRO A 82 14.73 -14.70 10.73
N HIS A 83 13.91 -15.42 11.49
CA HIS A 83 13.06 -16.53 11.04
C HIS A 83 11.59 -16.12 10.80
N GLN A 84 11.29 -14.82 10.75
CA GLN A 84 9.95 -14.30 10.49
C GLN A 84 9.93 -13.55 9.14
N ALA A 85 8.84 -13.71 8.41
CA ALA A 85 8.55 -12.97 7.19
C ALA A 85 7.06 -12.64 7.13
N ALA A 86 6.72 -11.54 6.46
CA ALA A 86 5.35 -11.21 6.13
C ALA A 86 5.02 -11.68 4.70
N LEU A 87 3.75 -12.03 4.50
CA LEU A 87 3.21 -12.53 3.24
C LEU A 87 2.01 -11.68 2.84
N LYS A 88 1.95 -11.27 1.57
CA LYS A 88 0.72 -10.80 0.93
C LYS A 88 0.37 -11.73 -0.22
N ILE A 89 -0.90 -12.13 -0.28
CA ILE A 89 -1.44 -12.94 -1.36
C ILE A 89 -2.56 -12.15 -2.02
N TYR A 90 -2.50 -12.08 -3.33
CA TYR A 90 -3.52 -11.47 -4.16
C TYR A 90 -4.02 -12.53 -5.12
N HIS A 91 -5.34 -12.65 -5.27
CA HIS A 91 -5.94 -13.68 -6.12
C HIS A 91 -7.06 -13.11 -6.98
N TYR A 92 -7.14 -13.58 -8.22
CA TYR A 92 -8.19 -13.23 -9.16
C TYR A 92 -9.49 -13.96 -8.85
N GLY A 93 -10.57 -13.21 -8.63
CA GLY A 93 -11.89 -13.80 -8.37
C GLY A 93 -12.04 -14.29 -6.95
N THR A 94 -12.02 -15.61 -6.73
CA THR A 94 -12.36 -16.23 -5.44
C THR A 94 -11.26 -15.98 -4.39
N PRO A 95 -11.61 -15.72 -3.12
CA PRO A 95 -10.61 -15.65 -2.05
C PRO A 95 -9.84 -16.97 -1.89
N VAL A 96 -8.56 -16.88 -1.56
CA VAL A 96 -7.76 -18.05 -1.17
C VAL A 96 -8.17 -18.47 0.24
N ALA A 97 -8.57 -19.72 0.43
CA ALA A 97 -8.74 -20.28 1.77
C ALA A 97 -7.35 -20.52 2.38
N LEU A 98 -7.02 -19.79 3.44
CA LEU A 98 -5.78 -19.91 4.21
C LEU A 98 -6.07 -20.38 5.63
#